data_AF-T1A142-F1
#
_entry.id   AF-T1A142-F1
#
_cell.length_a   1.000
_cell.length_b   1.000
_cell.length_c   1.000
_cell.angle_alpha   90.00
_cell.angle_beta   90.00
_cell.angle_gamma   90.00
#
_symmetry.space_group_name_H-M   'P 1'
#
loop_
_entity.id
_entity.type
_entity.pdbx_description
1 polymer ?
#
loop_
_entity_poly.entity_id
_entity_poly.type
_entity_poly.pdbx_seq_one_letter_code
_entity_poly.pdbx_strand_id
1 'polypeptide(L)'
;ARSEDLWAALGQVSDRPVGRIMAEWINRPGYPIVHANWADGKLTLRQERFRADGGPSPGVWPIPLRISSPAGERVELFEGEKLTLSLGSSKGLRIDPDRAAFARIHYDSTLFDQMVDGFQSMTPVDQWGFIMDTHAFVYAELVPLDRFLDLVRAGSALNEPFPVRSLLVALSDLYDPLYDVPAFVAPMRQFLRAQLDRVGLEPRSKEADSAALLREILAANLSCVDSVFARQLGARFTEFDRLPPELRGPVALAHARAEGSAAYDPLVRRLKATTSEGERVQIVQALASFTGGSLVRRALGLITTSVVTA
;
A
#
# COMPACT_ATOMS: atom_id res chain seq x y z
N ALA A 1 8.74 5.63 35.95
CA ALA A 1 8.71 4.25 35.46
C ALA A 1 9.74 4.11 34.34
N ARG A 2 10.42 2.97 34.26
CA ARG A 2 11.26 2.51 33.15
C ARG A 2 10.52 1.41 32.37
N SER A 3 11.04 1.01 31.21
CA SER A 3 10.45 -0.06 30.39
C SER A 3 10.24 -1.36 31.17
N GLU A 4 11.16 -1.71 32.07
CA GLU A 4 11.08 -2.92 32.89
C GLU A 4 9.89 -2.89 33.87
N ASP A 5 9.54 -1.70 34.39
CA ASP A 5 8.43 -1.53 35.35
C ASP A 5 7.08 -1.90 34.71
N LEU A 6 6.89 -1.51 33.44
CA LEU A 6 5.68 -1.85 32.68
C LEU A 6 5.56 -3.36 32.47
N TRP A 7 6.63 -4.01 32.03
CA TRP A 7 6.60 -5.44 31.72
C TRP A 7 6.50 -6.32 32.96
N ALA A 8 7.08 -5.89 34.08
CA ALA A 8 6.89 -6.55 35.36
C ALA A 8 5.42 -6.49 35.80
N ALA A 9 4.76 -5.33 35.71
CA ALA A 9 3.35 -5.19 36.05
C ALA A 9 2.44 -6.06 35.16
N LEU A 10 2.68 -6.09 33.85
CA LEU A 10 1.92 -6.96 32.93
C LEU A 10 2.20 -8.45 33.15
N GLY A 11 3.44 -8.82 33.49
CA GLY A 11 3.80 -10.20 33.84
C GLY A 11 3.05 -10.71 35.07
N GLN A 12 2.89 -9.88 36.10
CA GLN A 12 2.17 -10.23 37.33
C GLN A 12 0.68 -10.51 37.12
N VAL A 13 0.03 -9.81 36.18
CA VAL A 13 -1.42 -9.97 35.92
C VAL A 13 -1.70 -11.08 34.91
N SER A 14 -0.76 -11.39 34.03
CA SER A 14 -0.97 -12.34 32.93
C SER A 14 -0.48 -13.76 33.20
N ASP A 15 0.34 -13.97 34.24
CA ASP A 15 1.09 -15.21 34.50
C ASP A 15 1.89 -15.70 33.27
N ARG A 16 2.29 -14.76 32.40
CA ARG A 16 3.07 -15.03 31.18
C ARG A 16 4.45 -14.38 31.26
N PRO A 17 5.46 -14.88 30.53
CA PRO A 17 6.81 -14.34 30.54
C PRO A 17 6.94 -13.04 29.71
N VAL A 18 6.06 -12.06 29.94
CA VAL A 18 5.96 -10.81 29.17
C VAL A 18 7.27 -10.03 29.17
N GLY A 19 7.92 -9.89 30.33
CA GLY A 19 9.22 -9.20 30.45
C GLY A 19 10.31 -9.83 29.59
N ARG A 20 10.43 -11.16 29.59
CA ARG A 20 11.40 -11.88 28.74
C ARG A 20 11.12 -11.66 27.27
N ILE A 21 9.86 -11.80 26.85
CA ILE A 21 9.44 -11.62 25.46
C ILE A 21 9.75 -10.19 25.00
N MET A 22 9.28 -9.19 25.74
CA MET A 22 9.41 -7.79 25.33
C MET A 22 10.86 -7.28 25.34
N ALA A 23 11.72 -7.81 26.21
CA ALA A 23 13.15 -7.48 26.21
C ALA A 23 13.81 -7.80 24.86
N GLU A 24 13.43 -8.91 24.20
CA GLU A 24 13.95 -9.27 22.88
C GLU A 24 13.44 -8.34 21.77
N TRP A 25 12.25 -7.76 21.92
CA TRP A 25 11.65 -6.87 20.92
C TRP A 25 12.14 -5.42 21.03
N ILE A 26 12.39 -4.92 22.25
CA ILE A 26 12.76 -3.51 22.45
C ILE A 26 14.27 -3.25 22.39
N ASN A 27 15.09 -4.26 22.70
CA ASN A 27 16.55 -4.11 22.77
C ASN A 27 17.29 -4.53 21.50
N ARG A 28 16.59 -5.09 20.51
CA ARG A 28 17.19 -5.57 19.26
C ARG A 28 16.62 -4.81 18.07
N PRO A 29 17.45 -4.20 17.21
CA PRO A 29 16.96 -3.51 16.03
C PRO A 29 16.41 -4.52 15.01
N GLY A 30 15.43 -4.09 14.21
CA GLY A 30 14.80 -4.90 13.18
C GLY A 30 13.63 -5.75 13.70
N TYR A 31 13.11 -6.61 12.85
CA TYR A 31 11.97 -7.48 13.14
C TYR A 31 12.05 -8.75 12.25
N PRO A 32 11.34 -9.84 12.62
CA PRO A 32 11.42 -11.09 11.90
C PRO A 32 10.54 -11.13 10.64
N ILE A 33 10.98 -11.95 9.69
CA ILE A 33 10.14 -12.58 8.68
C ILE A 33 9.86 -14.03 9.11
N VAL A 34 8.63 -14.50 8.89
CA VAL A 34 8.22 -15.89 9.12
C VAL A 34 7.89 -16.52 7.77
N HIS A 35 8.73 -17.45 7.33
CA HIS A 35 8.51 -18.26 6.14
C HIS A 35 7.60 -19.44 6.47
N ALA A 36 6.44 -19.47 5.84
CA ALA A 36 5.45 -20.51 5.92
C ALA A 36 5.53 -21.42 4.70
N ASN A 37 5.87 -22.68 4.93
CA ASN A 37 5.94 -23.71 3.90
C ASN A 37 4.98 -24.85 4.19
N TRP A 38 4.23 -25.26 3.18
CA TRP A 38 3.28 -26.37 3.26
C TRP A 38 3.78 -27.57 2.46
N ALA A 39 3.86 -28.73 3.12
CA ALA A 39 4.18 -30.00 2.47
C ALA A 39 3.60 -31.17 3.27
N ASP A 40 3.06 -32.18 2.59
CA ASP A 40 2.65 -33.47 3.18
C ASP A 40 1.76 -33.35 4.44
N GLY A 41 0.78 -32.44 4.41
CA GLY A 41 -0.15 -32.24 5.53
C GLY A 41 0.44 -31.44 6.71
N LYS A 42 1.62 -30.86 6.55
CA LYS A 42 2.36 -30.15 7.59
C LYS A 42 2.65 -28.70 7.19
N LEU A 43 2.45 -27.80 8.15
CA LEU A 43 2.95 -26.44 8.10
C LEU A 43 4.32 -26.39 8.77
N THR A 44 5.33 -25.96 8.02
CA THR A 44 6.66 -25.63 8.55
C THR A 44 6.83 -24.12 8.57
N LEU A 45 7.07 -23.56 9.75
CA LEU A 45 7.44 -22.17 9.94
C LEU A 45 8.93 -22.06 10.18
N ARG A 46 9.59 -21.12 9.52
CA ARG A 46 10.97 -20.70 9.81
C ARG A 46 11.02 -19.20 10.02
N GLN A 47 11.85 -18.74 10.94
CA GLN A 47 12.05 -17.30 11.14
C GLN A 47 13.52 -16.90 10.97
N GLU A 48 13.69 -15.69 10.47
CA GLU A 48 14.96 -14.98 10.44
C GLU A 48 14.70 -13.46 10.49
N ARG A 49 15.75 -12.64 10.54
CA ARG A 49 15.59 -11.18 10.48
C ARG A 49 15.21 -10.77 9.07
N PHE A 50 14.14 -9.99 8.94
CA PHE A 50 13.80 -9.38 7.66
C PHE A 50 14.79 -8.29 7.27
N ARG A 51 15.24 -8.30 6.02
CA ARG A 51 15.96 -7.20 5.39
C ARG A 51 15.26 -6.79 4.10
N ALA A 52 15.13 -5.48 3.89
CA ALA A 52 14.50 -4.95 2.69
C ALA A 52 15.30 -5.21 1.41
N ASP A 53 16.61 -5.49 1.54
CA ASP A 53 17.51 -5.85 0.43
C ASP A 53 17.55 -7.37 0.15
N GLY A 54 16.73 -8.18 0.82
CA GLY A 54 16.68 -9.63 0.63
C GLY A 54 17.88 -10.41 1.18
N GLY A 55 18.86 -9.72 1.77
CA GLY A 55 20.05 -10.38 2.29
C GLY A 55 19.73 -11.35 3.45
N PRO A 56 20.41 -12.51 3.52
CA PRO A 56 20.22 -13.43 4.65
C PRO A 56 20.69 -12.75 5.94
N SER A 57 19.91 -12.88 7.00
CA SER A 57 20.27 -12.30 8.28
C SER A 57 19.73 -13.12 9.43
N PRO A 58 20.61 -13.77 10.22
CA PRO A 58 20.20 -14.48 11.40
C PRO A 58 19.48 -13.56 12.40
N GLY A 59 18.49 -14.13 13.07
CA GLY A 59 17.73 -13.45 14.11
C GLY A 59 16.49 -14.24 14.48
N VAL A 60 16.41 -14.64 15.74
CA VAL A 60 15.25 -15.33 16.30
C VAL A 60 14.60 -14.42 17.33
N TRP A 61 13.28 -14.30 17.30
CA TRP A 61 12.47 -13.59 18.27
C TRP A 61 11.45 -14.54 18.89
N PRO A 62 11.03 -14.29 20.14
CA PRO A 62 9.85 -14.95 20.70
C PRO A 62 8.59 -14.31 20.09
N ILE A 63 8.01 -14.95 19.08
CA ILE A 63 6.85 -14.44 18.34
C ILE A 63 5.57 -15.13 18.84
N PRO A 64 4.63 -14.42 19.50
CA PRO A 64 3.30 -14.96 19.79
C PRO A 64 2.50 -15.02 18.49
N LEU A 65 2.39 -16.20 17.90
CA LEU A 65 1.82 -16.39 16.58
C LEU A 65 0.46 -17.07 16.67
N ARG A 66 -0.57 -16.42 16.12
CA ARG A 66 -1.88 -17.02 15.89
C ARG A 66 -1.85 -17.81 14.59
N ILE A 67 -2.35 -19.04 14.61
CA ILE A 67 -2.48 -19.89 13.41
C ILE A 67 -3.94 -20.35 13.37
N SER A 68 -4.63 -19.99 12.30
CA SER A 68 -6.02 -20.36 12.06
C SER A 68 -6.08 -21.41 10.96
N SER A 69 -6.84 -22.48 11.19
CA SER A 69 -6.99 -23.60 10.26
C SER A 69 -8.41 -24.17 10.36
N PRO A 70 -8.84 -25.07 9.45
CA PRO A 70 -10.13 -25.73 9.57
C PRO A 70 -10.33 -26.53 10.88
N ALA A 71 -9.23 -26.96 11.51
CA ALA A 71 -9.25 -27.66 12.80
C ALA A 71 -9.45 -26.71 14.00
N GLY A 72 -9.39 -25.39 13.78
CA GLY A 72 -9.53 -24.36 14.81
C GLY A 72 -8.36 -23.38 14.82
N GLU A 73 -8.44 -22.42 15.75
CA GLU A 73 -7.38 -21.48 16.06
C GLU A 73 -6.47 -22.00 17.16
N ARG A 74 -5.18 -21.71 17.02
CA ARG A 74 -4.14 -22.02 18.01
C ARG A 74 -3.18 -20.85 18.15
N VAL A 75 -2.69 -20.64 19.37
CA VAL A 75 -1.67 -19.62 19.66
C VAL A 75 -0.39 -20.35 20.05
N GLU A 76 0.69 -20.04 19.36
CA GLU A 76 2.01 -20.64 19.59
C GLU A 76 3.02 -19.55 19.94
N LEU A 77 3.82 -19.77 20.98
CA LEU A 77 4.99 -18.92 21.21
C LEU A 77 6.15 -19.51 20.39
N PHE A 78 6.43 -18.92 19.23
CA PHE A 78 7.46 -19.38 18.32
C PHE A 78 8.83 -18.79 18.73
N GLU A 79 9.63 -19.57 19.46
CA GLU A 79 10.91 -19.12 20.05
C GLU A 79 12.16 -19.69 19.37
N GLY A 80 12.00 -20.67 18.47
CA GLY A 80 13.09 -21.31 17.75
C GLY A 80 13.22 -20.84 16.31
N GLU A 81 14.24 -21.33 15.61
CA GLU A 81 14.41 -21.09 14.17
C GLU A 81 13.34 -21.77 13.31
N LYS A 82 12.76 -22.87 13.82
CA LYS A 82 11.80 -23.71 13.09
C LYS A 82 10.70 -24.24 14.01
N LEU A 83 9.46 -24.24 13.52
CA LEU A 83 8.29 -24.87 14.12
C LEU A 83 7.58 -25.71 13.06
N THR A 84 7.10 -26.91 13.40
CA THR A 84 6.42 -27.80 12.44
C THR A 84 5.16 -28.38 13.04
N LEU A 85 4.04 -28.19 12.33
CA LEU A 85 2.70 -28.47 12.81
C LEU A 85 1.97 -29.39 11.85
N SER A 86 1.47 -30.52 12.34
CA SER A 86 0.65 -31.44 11.57
C SER A 86 -0.80 -30.95 11.57
N LEU A 87 -1.30 -30.46 10.43
CA LEU A 87 -2.64 -29.86 10.31
C LEU A 87 -3.56 -30.66 9.36
N GLY A 88 -3.01 -31.56 8.54
CA GLY A 88 -3.75 -32.42 7.61
C GLY A 88 -4.25 -31.71 6.35
N SER A 89 -4.56 -30.41 6.40
CA SER A 89 -4.99 -29.61 5.25
C SER A 89 -4.49 -28.17 5.33
N SER A 90 -4.11 -27.58 4.18
CA SER A 90 -3.75 -26.16 4.08
C SER A 90 -4.97 -25.27 3.86
N LYS A 91 -6.11 -25.85 3.49
CA LYS A 91 -7.27 -25.07 3.04
C LYS A 91 -7.71 -24.12 4.14
N GLY A 92 -7.74 -22.82 3.86
CA GLY A 92 -8.13 -21.80 4.85
C GLY A 92 -7.10 -21.58 5.97
N LEU A 93 -5.88 -22.09 5.82
CA LEU A 93 -4.77 -21.82 6.73
C LEU A 93 -4.41 -20.33 6.66
N ARG A 94 -4.42 -19.66 7.81
CA ARG A 94 -3.95 -18.28 7.96
C ARG A 94 -2.94 -18.19 9.09
N ILE A 95 -1.89 -17.42 8.86
CA ILE A 95 -0.85 -17.17 9.84
C ILE A 95 -0.92 -15.71 10.21
N ASP A 96 -0.98 -15.48 11.53
CA ASP A 96 -1.20 -14.19 12.15
C ASP A 96 -2.43 -13.43 11.60
N PRO A 97 -3.64 -14.05 11.61
CA PRO A 97 -4.85 -13.32 11.26
C PRO A 97 -5.01 -12.10 12.19
N ASP A 98 -5.52 -11.01 11.63
CA ASP A 98 -5.65 -9.68 12.22
C ASP A 98 -4.31 -8.98 12.53
N ARG A 99 -3.18 -9.55 12.09
CA ARG A 99 -1.85 -8.93 12.10
C ARG A 99 -1.41 -8.46 13.50
N ALA A 100 -1.61 -9.32 14.50
CA ALA A 100 -1.28 -9.03 15.89
C ALA A 100 0.22 -9.18 16.17
N ALA A 101 0.94 -10.03 15.43
CA ALA A 101 2.37 -10.18 15.57
C ALA A 101 3.12 -9.09 14.78
N PHE A 102 4.17 -8.54 15.38
CA PHE A 102 5.08 -7.62 14.68
C PHE A 102 6.09 -8.39 13.82
N ALA A 103 5.60 -9.11 12.82
CA ALA A 103 6.37 -9.94 11.90
C ALA A 103 5.79 -9.87 10.49
N ARG A 104 6.63 -10.10 9.48
CA ARG A 104 6.15 -10.29 8.10
C ARG A 104 5.92 -11.76 7.82
N ILE A 105 4.83 -12.11 7.13
CA ILE A 105 4.49 -13.50 6.86
C ILE A 105 4.70 -13.80 5.38
N HIS A 106 5.73 -14.61 5.09
CA HIS A 106 6.05 -15.05 3.74
C HIS A 106 5.48 -16.44 3.48
N TYR A 107 4.51 -16.51 2.58
CA TYR A 107 3.89 -17.76 2.14
C TYR A 107 4.67 -18.36 0.97
N ASP A 108 4.87 -19.67 0.96
CA ASP A 108 5.30 -20.38 -0.25
C ASP A 108 4.26 -20.28 -1.38
N SER A 109 4.59 -20.77 -2.58
CA SER A 109 3.71 -20.64 -3.75
C SER A 109 2.31 -21.22 -3.51
N THR A 110 2.21 -22.40 -2.89
CA THR A 110 0.93 -23.07 -2.62
C THR A 110 0.05 -22.27 -1.67
N LEU A 111 0.62 -21.75 -0.59
CA LEU A 111 -0.13 -20.95 0.37
C LEU A 111 -0.42 -19.55 -0.19
N PHE A 112 0.49 -18.95 -0.97
CA PHE A 112 0.27 -17.66 -1.62
C PHE A 112 -0.92 -17.72 -2.58
N ASP A 113 -1.01 -18.77 -3.42
CA ASP A 113 -2.15 -18.96 -4.32
C ASP A 113 -3.47 -19.01 -3.55
N GLN A 114 -3.51 -19.75 -2.45
CA GLN A 114 -4.69 -19.83 -1.58
C GLN A 114 -5.04 -18.48 -0.95
N MET A 115 -4.04 -17.67 -0.60
CA MET A 115 -4.24 -16.32 -0.08
C MET A 115 -4.79 -15.38 -1.16
N VAL A 116 -4.31 -15.46 -2.40
CA VAL A 116 -4.83 -14.68 -3.53
C VAL A 116 -6.27 -15.08 -3.86
N ASP A 117 -6.56 -16.37 -3.93
CA ASP A 117 -7.91 -16.89 -4.18
C ASP A 117 -8.91 -16.46 -3.08
N GLY A 118 -8.46 -16.49 -1.82
CA GLY A 118 -9.24 -16.08 -0.66
C GLY A 118 -9.26 -14.57 -0.39
N PHE A 119 -8.54 -13.76 -1.16
CA PHE A 119 -8.20 -12.38 -0.80
C PHE A 119 -9.44 -11.51 -0.53
N GLN A 120 -10.48 -11.62 -1.35
CA GLN A 120 -11.71 -10.83 -1.20
C GLN A 120 -12.50 -11.16 0.08
N SER A 121 -12.32 -12.36 0.63
CA SER A 121 -13.00 -12.85 1.84
C SER A 121 -12.22 -12.58 3.14
N MET A 122 -11.03 -11.99 3.04
CA MET A 122 -10.22 -11.62 4.19
C MET A 122 -10.79 -10.36 4.87
N THR A 123 -10.43 -10.16 6.14
CA THR A 123 -10.73 -8.89 6.83
C THR A 123 -9.90 -7.78 6.16
N PRO A 124 -10.33 -6.50 6.25
CA PRO A 124 -9.53 -5.39 5.70
C PRO A 124 -8.10 -5.32 6.26
N VAL A 125 -7.91 -5.72 7.52
CA VAL A 125 -6.58 -5.78 8.16
C VAL A 125 -5.73 -6.89 7.57
N ASP A 126 -6.29 -8.08 7.37
CA ASP A 126 -5.59 -9.20 6.71
C ASP A 126 -5.20 -8.85 5.27
N GLN A 127 -6.11 -8.19 4.53
CA GLN A 127 -5.85 -7.72 3.17
C GLN A 127 -4.69 -6.73 3.14
N TRP A 128 -4.75 -5.70 4.00
CA TRP A 128 -3.67 -4.73 4.14
C TRP A 128 -2.33 -5.40 4.45
N GLY A 129 -2.28 -6.28 5.45
CA GLY A 129 -1.04 -6.95 5.83
C GLY A 129 -0.49 -7.81 4.68
N PHE A 130 -1.36 -8.46 3.91
CA PHE A 130 -0.91 -9.29 2.78
C PHE A 130 -0.38 -8.44 1.63
N ILE A 131 -1.00 -7.29 1.36
CA ILE A 131 -0.50 -6.29 0.41
C ILE A 131 0.88 -5.78 0.84
N MET A 132 1.01 -5.34 2.10
CA MET A 132 2.24 -4.72 2.60
C MET A 132 3.40 -5.71 2.70
N ASP A 133 3.13 -6.97 3.01
CA ASP A 133 4.13 -8.04 3.00
C ASP A 133 4.56 -8.37 1.58
N THR A 134 3.61 -8.64 0.67
CA THR A 134 3.92 -8.96 -0.72
C THR A 134 4.70 -7.84 -1.40
N HIS A 135 4.31 -6.58 -1.17
CA HIS A 135 5.05 -5.41 -1.67
C HIS A 135 6.50 -5.35 -1.17
N ALA A 136 6.70 -5.53 0.14
CA ALA A 136 8.05 -5.54 0.71
C ALA A 136 8.90 -6.71 0.19
N PHE A 137 8.26 -7.84 -0.10
CA PHE A 137 8.92 -9.02 -0.64
C PHE A 137 9.29 -8.91 -2.11
N VAL A 138 8.64 -8.03 -2.88
CA VAL A 138 9.10 -7.68 -4.24
C VAL A 138 10.46 -7.00 -4.17
N TYR A 139 10.65 -6.00 -3.29
CA TYR A 139 11.95 -5.33 -3.11
C TYR A 139 13.03 -6.25 -2.56
N ALA A 140 12.66 -7.15 -1.64
CA ALA A 140 13.57 -8.13 -1.07
C ALA A 140 13.83 -9.33 -2.01
N GLU A 141 13.30 -9.32 -3.24
CA GLU A 141 13.40 -10.42 -4.22
C GLU A 141 12.90 -11.79 -3.71
N LEU A 142 12.03 -11.78 -2.69
CA LEU A 142 11.41 -12.98 -2.12
C LEU A 142 10.11 -13.35 -2.85
N VAL A 143 9.42 -12.37 -3.44
CA VAL A 143 8.23 -12.57 -4.25
C VAL A 143 8.43 -11.90 -5.61
N PRO A 144 8.30 -12.66 -6.72
CA PRO A 144 8.34 -12.10 -8.07
C PRO A 144 7.26 -11.03 -8.32
N LEU A 145 7.57 -10.02 -9.15
CA LEU A 145 6.65 -8.91 -9.45
C LEU A 145 5.31 -9.39 -10.05
N ASP A 146 5.32 -10.43 -10.90
CA ASP A 146 4.10 -10.99 -11.50
C ASP A 146 3.12 -11.54 -10.45
N ARG A 147 3.62 -12.10 -9.35
CA ARG A 147 2.82 -12.56 -8.20
C ARG A 147 2.20 -11.39 -7.44
N PHE A 148 2.91 -10.28 -7.30
CA PHE A 148 2.31 -9.05 -6.80
C PHE A 148 1.21 -8.53 -7.75
N LEU A 149 1.40 -8.66 -9.07
CA LEU A 149 0.38 -8.28 -10.04
C LEU A 149 -0.84 -9.22 -10.03
N ASP A 150 -0.69 -10.51 -9.67
CA ASP A 150 -1.82 -11.40 -9.38
C ASP A 150 -2.66 -10.86 -8.22
N LEU A 151 -2.00 -10.41 -7.15
CA LEU A 151 -2.66 -9.79 -6.01
C LEU A 151 -3.38 -8.49 -6.40
N VAL A 152 -2.79 -7.64 -7.24
CA VAL A 152 -3.43 -6.42 -7.78
C VAL A 152 -4.67 -6.76 -8.60
N ARG A 153 -4.62 -7.81 -9.42
CA ARG A 153 -5.79 -8.29 -10.18
C ARG A 153 -6.91 -8.75 -9.24
N ALA A 154 -6.60 -9.58 -8.24
CA ALA A 154 -7.57 -9.98 -7.22
C ALA A 154 -8.14 -8.77 -6.45
N GLY A 155 -7.29 -7.78 -6.18
CA GLY A 155 -7.62 -6.53 -5.48
C GLY A 155 -8.54 -5.57 -6.24
N SER A 156 -8.70 -5.75 -7.56
CA SER A 156 -9.58 -4.89 -8.38
C SER A 156 -11.06 -5.04 -8.01
N ALA A 157 -11.43 -6.16 -7.38
CA ALA A 157 -12.78 -6.43 -6.89
C ALA A 157 -13.04 -5.93 -5.46
N LEU A 158 -12.03 -5.43 -4.75
CA LEU A 158 -12.20 -4.94 -3.38
C LEU A 158 -13.10 -3.70 -3.33
N ASN A 159 -13.93 -3.65 -2.28
CA ASN A 159 -14.85 -2.54 -2.02
C ASN A 159 -14.41 -1.67 -0.84
N GLU A 160 -13.62 -2.23 0.08
CA GLU A 160 -13.18 -1.55 1.29
C GLU A 160 -12.10 -0.51 0.97
N PRO A 161 -12.28 0.78 1.34
CA PRO A 161 -11.35 1.84 0.96
C PRO A 161 -9.91 1.65 1.45
N PHE A 162 -9.73 1.08 2.64
CA PHE A 162 -8.41 0.94 3.27
C PHE A 162 -7.47 -0.02 2.51
N PRO A 163 -7.87 -1.27 2.20
CA PRO A 163 -7.11 -2.17 1.33
C PRO A 163 -6.89 -1.62 -0.09
N VAL A 164 -7.89 -0.97 -0.69
CA VAL A 164 -7.76 -0.36 -2.03
C VAL A 164 -6.69 0.72 -2.02
N ARG A 165 -6.71 1.62 -1.03
CA ARG A 165 -5.68 2.64 -0.86
C ARG A 165 -4.30 2.02 -0.65
N SER A 166 -4.22 0.90 0.04
CA SER A 166 -2.94 0.22 0.33
C SER A 166 -2.32 -0.37 -0.94
N LEU A 167 -3.12 -1.01 -1.80
CA LEU A 167 -2.67 -1.43 -3.13
C LEU A 167 -2.25 -0.24 -4.00
N LEU A 168 -3.00 0.85 -3.96
CA LEU A 168 -2.65 2.07 -4.70
C LEU A 168 -1.30 2.63 -4.26
N VAL A 169 -1.04 2.70 -2.95
CA VAL A 169 0.25 3.18 -2.42
C VAL A 169 1.39 2.28 -2.88
N ALA A 170 1.23 0.95 -2.78
CA ALA A 170 2.23 0.00 -3.26
C ALA A 170 2.48 0.10 -4.78
N LEU A 171 1.41 0.28 -5.57
CA LEU A 171 1.54 0.50 -7.02
C LEU A 171 2.21 1.83 -7.34
N SER A 172 1.94 2.88 -6.57
CA SER A 172 2.55 4.21 -6.79
C SER A 172 4.04 4.18 -6.50
N ASP A 173 4.45 3.48 -5.45
CA ASP A 173 5.85 3.28 -5.09
C ASP A 173 6.61 2.50 -6.17
N LEU A 174 6.03 1.40 -6.67
CA LEU A 174 6.59 0.62 -7.78
C LEU A 174 6.53 1.33 -9.13
N TYR A 175 5.69 2.34 -9.31
CA TYR A 175 5.59 3.09 -10.57
C TYR A 175 6.84 3.92 -10.83
N ASP A 176 7.48 4.49 -9.81
CA ASP A 176 8.67 5.32 -9.97
C ASP A 176 9.79 4.61 -10.77
N PRO A 177 10.19 3.36 -10.43
CA PRO A 177 11.15 2.60 -11.21
C PRO A 177 10.56 1.87 -12.43
N LEU A 178 9.24 1.72 -12.56
CA LEU A 178 8.59 0.86 -13.58
C LEU A 178 7.64 1.62 -14.54
N TYR A 179 7.72 2.95 -14.58
CA TYR A 179 6.76 3.79 -15.31
C TYR A 179 6.69 3.50 -16.82
N ASP A 180 7.76 2.94 -17.40
CA ASP A 180 7.89 2.60 -18.81
C ASP A 180 7.77 1.09 -19.10
N VAL A 181 7.47 0.27 -18.09
CA VAL A 181 7.31 -1.19 -18.21
C VAL A 181 5.83 -1.53 -18.49
N PRO A 182 5.44 -1.89 -19.73
CA PRO A 182 4.03 -2.07 -20.07
C PRO A 182 3.33 -3.18 -19.29
N ALA A 183 4.08 -4.24 -18.96
CA ALA A 183 3.58 -5.37 -18.17
C ALA A 183 3.18 -4.97 -16.73
N PHE A 184 3.76 -3.89 -16.19
CA PHE A 184 3.39 -3.31 -14.89
C PHE A 184 2.29 -2.25 -15.03
N VAL A 185 2.46 -1.33 -15.99
CA VAL A 185 1.54 -0.19 -16.17
C VAL A 185 0.14 -0.64 -16.58
N ALA A 186 0.01 -1.71 -17.39
CA ALA A 186 -1.29 -2.17 -17.85
C ALA A 186 -2.20 -2.71 -16.70
N PRO A 187 -1.74 -3.61 -15.82
CA PRO A 187 -2.49 -4.00 -14.63
C PRO A 187 -2.78 -2.85 -13.67
N MET A 188 -1.82 -1.94 -13.44
CA MET A 188 -2.04 -0.74 -12.61
C MET A 188 -3.18 0.11 -13.17
N ARG A 189 -3.17 0.39 -14.47
CA ARG A 189 -4.26 1.12 -15.16
C ARG A 189 -5.60 0.41 -15.01
N GLN A 190 -5.63 -0.91 -15.19
CA GLN A 190 -6.86 -1.70 -15.06
C GLN A 190 -7.44 -1.62 -13.64
N PHE A 191 -6.59 -1.77 -12.62
CA PHE A 191 -6.97 -1.63 -11.21
C PHE A 191 -7.53 -0.23 -10.92
N LEU A 192 -6.80 0.82 -11.32
CA LEU A 192 -7.20 2.22 -11.12
C LEU A 192 -8.54 2.52 -11.79
N ARG A 193 -8.74 2.04 -13.03
CA ARG A 193 -10.00 2.21 -13.76
C ARG A 193 -11.15 1.52 -13.03
N ALA A 194 -11.00 0.25 -12.68
CA ALA A 194 -12.03 -0.52 -11.98
C ALA A 194 -12.43 0.13 -10.64
N GLN A 195 -11.45 0.61 -9.88
CA GLN A 195 -11.71 1.27 -8.61
C GLN A 195 -12.34 2.65 -8.79
N LEU A 196 -11.90 3.44 -9.77
CA LEU A 196 -12.49 4.75 -10.04
C LEU A 196 -13.92 4.64 -10.59
N ASP A 197 -14.21 3.65 -11.43
CA ASP A 197 -15.58 3.38 -11.91
C ASP A 197 -16.51 3.03 -10.74
N ARG A 198 -16.00 2.25 -9.77
CA ARG A 198 -16.72 1.90 -8.55
C ARG A 198 -16.97 3.10 -7.65
N VAL A 199 -15.96 3.93 -7.37
CA VAL A 199 -16.08 5.11 -6.48
C VAL A 199 -16.85 6.26 -7.17
N GLY A 200 -16.66 6.42 -8.47
CA GLY A 200 -17.20 7.52 -9.28
C GLY A 200 -16.46 8.84 -9.09
N LEU A 201 -16.60 9.74 -10.07
CA LEU A 201 -16.04 11.09 -10.03
C LEU A 201 -16.91 12.10 -9.28
N GLU A 202 -18.14 11.75 -8.95
CA GLU A 202 -19.06 12.64 -8.25
C GLU A 202 -19.46 12.02 -6.89
N PRO A 203 -19.66 12.82 -5.84
CA PRO A 203 -20.14 12.33 -4.55
C PRO A 203 -21.48 11.58 -4.67
N ARG A 204 -21.62 10.48 -3.94
CA ARG A 204 -22.85 9.67 -3.88
C ARG A 204 -23.48 9.73 -2.50
N SER A 205 -24.79 9.53 -2.46
CA SER A 205 -25.51 9.40 -1.18
C SER A 205 -25.03 8.18 -0.41
N LYS A 206 -24.73 8.35 0.88
CA LYS A 206 -24.23 7.30 1.80
C LYS A 206 -22.89 6.67 1.37
N GLU A 207 -22.03 7.41 0.69
CA GLU A 207 -20.65 6.96 0.49
C GLU A 207 -19.86 6.99 1.80
N ALA A 208 -18.81 6.16 1.91
CA ALA A 208 -17.93 6.16 3.07
C ALA A 208 -17.23 7.52 3.23
N ASP A 209 -16.89 7.91 4.46
CA ASP A 209 -16.18 9.18 4.74
C ASP A 209 -14.85 9.31 3.98
N SER A 210 -14.22 8.17 3.66
CA SER A 210 -12.96 8.10 2.89
C SER A 210 -13.14 8.09 1.37
N ALA A 211 -14.38 8.08 0.86
CA ALA A 211 -14.66 7.97 -0.58
C ALA A 211 -14.14 9.17 -1.37
N ALA A 212 -14.29 10.39 -0.86
CA ALA A 212 -13.77 11.60 -1.51
C ALA A 212 -12.24 11.58 -1.64
N LEU A 213 -11.54 11.19 -0.56
CA LEU A 213 -10.09 11.03 -0.60
C LEU A 213 -9.67 9.93 -1.58
N LEU A 214 -10.38 8.79 -1.58
CA LEU A 214 -10.09 7.68 -2.48
C LEU A 214 -10.31 8.08 -3.95
N ARG A 215 -11.39 8.82 -4.24
CA ARG A 215 -11.70 9.39 -5.55
C ARG A 215 -10.57 10.29 -6.04
N GLU A 216 -10.11 11.21 -5.21
CA GLU A 216 -9.01 12.13 -5.52
C GLU A 216 -7.75 11.37 -5.94
N ILE A 217 -7.28 10.45 -5.09
CA ILE A 217 -6.03 9.72 -5.35
C ILE A 217 -6.14 8.76 -6.54
N LEU A 218 -7.31 8.13 -6.76
CA LEU A 218 -7.53 7.27 -7.93
C LEU A 218 -7.53 8.07 -9.24
N ALA A 219 -8.24 9.21 -9.27
CA ALA A 219 -8.32 10.06 -10.45
C ALA A 219 -6.96 10.67 -10.81
N ALA A 220 -6.19 11.13 -9.81
CA ALA A 220 -4.84 11.64 -10.02
C ALA A 220 -3.91 10.56 -10.61
N ASN A 221 -3.87 9.36 -10.01
CA ASN A 221 -2.99 8.29 -10.48
C ASN A 221 -3.42 7.73 -11.85
N LEU A 222 -4.73 7.58 -12.10
CA LEU A 222 -5.21 7.13 -13.41
C LEU A 222 -4.80 8.12 -14.51
N SER A 223 -4.80 9.42 -14.23
CA SER A 223 -4.36 10.46 -15.18
C SER A 223 -2.86 10.37 -15.51
N CYS A 224 -2.03 9.81 -14.63
CA CYS A 224 -0.62 9.56 -14.92
C CYS A 224 -0.41 8.37 -15.88
N VAL A 225 -1.28 7.37 -15.84
CA VAL A 225 -1.09 6.10 -16.59
C VAL A 225 -2.06 5.90 -17.75
N ASP A 226 -3.06 6.75 -17.92
CA ASP A 226 -4.08 6.69 -18.96
C ASP A 226 -4.28 8.07 -19.62
N SER A 227 -3.66 8.25 -20.80
CA SER A 227 -3.72 9.53 -21.51
C SER A 227 -5.11 9.88 -22.04
N VAL A 228 -5.98 8.89 -22.28
CA VAL A 228 -7.36 9.13 -22.73
C VAL A 228 -8.15 9.72 -21.58
N PHE A 229 -8.04 9.10 -20.40
CA PHE A 229 -8.65 9.62 -19.18
C PHE A 229 -8.10 11.00 -18.81
N ALA A 230 -6.79 11.20 -18.89
CA ALA A 230 -6.17 12.50 -18.60
C ALA A 230 -6.74 13.62 -19.49
N ARG A 231 -6.94 13.36 -20.79
CA ARG A 231 -7.58 14.33 -21.70
C ARG A 231 -9.03 14.63 -21.30
N GLN A 232 -9.81 13.60 -20.98
CA GLN A 232 -11.21 13.75 -20.57
C GLN A 232 -11.35 14.53 -19.27
N LEU A 233 -10.57 14.17 -18.24
CA LEU A 233 -10.61 14.82 -16.93
C LEU A 233 -10.02 16.24 -17.01
N GLY A 234 -8.90 16.41 -17.71
CA GLY A 234 -8.20 17.69 -17.87
C GLY A 234 -9.00 18.74 -18.63
N ALA A 235 -9.93 18.33 -19.51
CA ALA A 235 -10.85 19.25 -20.19
C ALA A 235 -11.77 20.01 -19.20
N ARG A 236 -12.03 19.44 -18.01
CA ARG A 236 -12.82 20.09 -16.95
C ARG A 236 -12.09 21.26 -16.26
N PHE A 237 -10.82 21.53 -16.59
CA PHE A 237 -10.08 22.65 -16.02
C PHE A 237 -10.70 24.02 -16.36
N THR A 238 -11.49 24.11 -17.43
CA THR A 238 -12.27 25.32 -17.76
C THR A 238 -13.37 25.63 -16.74
N GLU A 239 -13.81 24.64 -15.98
CA GLU A 239 -14.87 24.73 -14.97
C GLU A 239 -14.31 24.62 -13.53
N PHE A 240 -13.00 24.85 -13.36
CA PHE A 240 -12.25 24.55 -12.13
C PHE A 240 -12.92 25.02 -10.82
N ASP A 241 -13.44 26.24 -10.81
CA ASP A 241 -14.09 26.83 -9.62
C ASP A 241 -15.41 26.15 -9.23
N ARG A 242 -16.06 25.48 -10.17
CA ARG A 242 -17.31 24.74 -9.96
C ARG A 242 -17.09 23.29 -9.56
N LEU A 243 -15.85 22.80 -9.63
CA LEU A 243 -15.52 21.44 -9.26
C LEU A 243 -15.60 21.24 -7.75
N PRO A 244 -16.03 20.04 -7.31
CA PRO A 244 -15.79 19.59 -5.94
C PRO A 244 -14.31 19.75 -5.56
N PRO A 245 -13.99 20.18 -4.32
CA PRO A 245 -12.61 20.42 -3.91
C PRO A 245 -11.66 19.22 -4.14
N GLU A 246 -12.13 17.99 -3.95
CA GLU A 246 -11.35 16.76 -4.13
C GLU A 246 -11.02 16.44 -5.60
N LEU A 247 -11.72 17.05 -6.56
CA LEU A 247 -11.45 16.88 -8.00
C LEU A 247 -10.51 17.94 -8.57
N ARG A 248 -10.29 19.06 -7.86
CA ARG A 248 -9.47 20.16 -8.37
C ARG A 248 -8.03 19.74 -8.61
N GLY A 249 -7.39 19.06 -7.66
CA GLY A 249 -6.05 18.50 -7.82
C GLY A 249 -5.94 17.53 -9.01
N PRO A 250 -6.77 16.47 -9.06
CA PRO A 250 -6.80 15.54 -10.19
C PRO A 250 -7.03 16.20 -11.55
N VAL A 251 -7.94 17.17 -11.65
CA VAL A 251 -8.22 17.90 -12.90
C VAL A 251 -7.02 18.77 -13.32
N ALA A 252 -6.39 19.48 -12.38
CA ALA A 252 -5.19 20.27 -12.68
C ALA A 252 -4.04 19.38 -13.18
N LEU A 253 -3.80 18.25 -12.50
CA LEU A 253 -2.80 17.27 -12.90
C LEU A 253 -3.11 16.67 -14.28
N ALA A 254 -4.37 16.27 -14.50
CA ALA A 254 -4.81 15.74 -15.79
C ALA A 254 -4.64 16.76 -16.92
N HIS A 255 -4.94 18.04 -16.67
CA HIS A 255 -4.74 19.14 -17.61
C HIS A 255 -3.26 19.30 -17.97
N ALA A 256 -2.36 19.26 -16.98
CA ALA A 256 -0.91 19.29 -17.21
C ALA A 256 -0.43 18.11 -18.07
N ARG A 257 -0.90 16.90 -17.76
CA ARG A 257 -0.56 15.66 -18.48
C ARG A 257 -1.10 15.64 -19.92
N ALA A 258 -2.29 16.19 -20.13
CA ALA A 258 -2.99 16.18 -21.42
C ALA A 258 -2.47 17.24 -22.40
N GLU A 259 -2.33 18.48 -21.93
CA GLU A 259 -2.10 19.66 -22.78
C GLU A 259 -0.62 20.08 -22.83
N GLY A 260 0.22 19.52 -21.97
CA GLY A 260 1.65 19.82 -21.92
C GLY A 260 1.92 21.33 -21.85
N SER A 261 2.60 21.88 -22.87
CA SER A 261 2.97 23.30 -22.84
C SER A 261 1.77 24.25 -22.80
N ALA A 262 0.61 23.86 -23.33
CA ALA A 262 -0.58 24.70 -23.33
C ALA A 262 -1.22 24.85 -21.93
N ALA A 263 -0.99 23.89 -21.02
CA ALA A 263 -1.46 23.95 -19.64
C ALA A 263 -0.61 24.83 -18.72
N TYR A 264 0.64 25.15 -19.10
CA TYR A 264 1.59 25.83 -18.22
C TYR A 264 1.09 27.20 -17.76
N ASP A 265 0.77 28.11 -18.69
CA ASP A 265 0.33 29.45 -18.34
C ASP A 265 -1.03 29.48 -17.60
N PRO A 266 -2.04 28.68 -17.99
CA PRO A 266 -3.26 28.52 -17.20
C PRO A 266 -3.00 28.11 -15.74
N LEU A 267 -2.15 27.11 -15.50
CA LEU A 267 -1.82 26.63 -14.15
C LEU A 267 -1.06 27.69 -13.35
N VAL A 268 -0.07 28.37 -13.95
CA VAL A 268 0.66 29.45 -13.28
C VAL A 268 -0.25 30.63 -12.94
N ARG A 269 -1.19 31.00 -13.83
CA ARG A 269 -2.19 32.03 -13.54
C ARG A 269 -3.05 31.62 -12.34
N ARG A 270 -3.47 30.35 -12.27
CA ARG A 270 -4.25 29.86 -11.13
C ARG A 270 -3.44 29.89 -9.83
N LEU A 271 -2.19 29.43 -9.87
CA LEU A 271 -1.27 29.46 -8.72
C LEU A 271 -1.11 30.87 -8.15
N LYS A 272 -1.03 31.90 -9.00
CA LYS A 272 -0.91 33.31 -8.57
C LYS A 272 -2.21 33.89 -8.02
N ALA A 273 -3.36 33.39 -8.48
CA ALA A 273 -4.66 33.94 -8.13
C ALA A 273 -5.26 33.30 -6.87
N THR A 274 -4.83 32.08 -6.51
CA THR A 274 -5.40 31.35 -5.40
C THR A 274 -4.97 31.93 -4.05
N THR A 275 -5.90 31.95 -3.09
CA THR A 275 -5.66 32.29 -1.68
C THR A 275 -5.74 31.07 -0.77
N SER A 276 -6.00 29.88 -1.33
CA SER A 276 -6.11 28.62 -0.60
C SER A 276 -4.78 27.88 -0.64
N GLU A 277 -4.20 27.63 0.53
CA GLU A 277 -2.96 26.84 0.65
C GLU A 277 -3.14 25.41 0.14
N GLY A 278 -4.31 24.81 0.35
CA GLY A 278 -4.61 23.47 -0.19
C GLY A 278 -4.62 23.45 -1.72
N GLU A 279 -5.26 24.45 -2.34
CA GLU A 279 -5.29 24.56 -3.80
C GLU A 279 -3.90 24.88 -4.37
N ARG A 280 -3.12 25.72 -3.69
CA ARG A 280 -1.73 26.02 -4.05
C ARG A 280 -0.91 24.73 -4.16
N VAL A 281 -0.97 23.85 -3.15
CA VAL A 281 -0.28 22.56 -3.16
C VAL A 281 -0.70 21.71 -4.36
N GLN A 282 -2.01 21.63 -4.63
CA GLN A 282 -2.55 20.88 -5.77
C GLN A 282 -2.06 21.41 -7.12
N ILE A 283 -2.02 22.74 -7.32
CA ILE A 283 -1.53 23.34 -8.57
C ILE A 283 -0.01 23.16 -8.71
N VAL A 284 0.76 23.26 -7.63
CA VAL A 284 2.21 22.98 -7.64
C VAL A 284 2.48 21.53 -8.03
N GLN A 285 1.73 20.57 -7.48
CA GLN A 285 1.82 19.16 -7.86
C GLN A 285 1.46 18.95 -9.33
N ALA A 286 0.44 19.64 -9.85
CA ALA A 286 0.09 19.59 -11.27
C ALA A 286 1.22 20.12 -12.17
N LEU A 287 1.85 21.25 -11.80
CA LEU A 287 3.02 21.80 -12.50
C LEU A 287 4.22 20.84 -12.46
N ALA A 288 4.38 20.08 -11.38
CA ALA A 288 5.43 19.06 -11.26
C ALA A 288 5.14 17.80 -12.09
N SER A 289 3.92 17.64 -12.61
CA SER A 289 3.49 16.43 -13.33
C SER A 289 3.74 16.48 -14.85
N PHE A 290 4.29 17.56 -15.39
CA PHE A 290 4.66 17.62 -16.81
C PHE A 290 5.67 16.53 -17.19
N THR A 291 5.52 15.94 -18.36
CA THR A 291 6.45 14.95 -18.92
C THR A 291 7.59 15.57 -19.73
N GLY A 292 7.41 16.79 -20.23
CA GLY A 292 8.40 17.48 -21.05
C GLY A 292 9.51 18.12 -20.21
N GLY A 293 10.77 17.74 -20.41
CA GLY A 293 11.90 18.22 -19.61
C GLY A 293 12.08 19.75 -19.58
N SER A 294 11.67 20.47 -20.63
CA SER A 294 11.67 21.94 -20.63
C SER A 294 10.61 22.53 -19.70
N LEU A 295 9.42 21.92 -19.63
CA LEU A 295 8.34 22.34 -18.74
C LEU A 295 8.66 22.02 -17.29
N VAL A 296 9.27 20.85 -17.02
CA VAL A 296 9.77 20.49 -15.70
C VAL A 296 10.78 21.53 -15.19
N ARG A 297 11.76 21.91 -16.03
CA ARG A 297 12.72 22.97 -15.66
C ARG A 297 12.05 24.32 -15.40
N ARG A 298 11.05 24.69 -16.20
CA ARG A 298 10.28 25.94 -15.99
C ARG A 298 9.50 25.90 -14.68
N ALA A 299 8.85 24.78 -14.37
CA ALA A 299 8.12 24.58 -13.12
C ALA A 299 9.06 24.64 -11.90
N LEU A 300 10.22 23.97 -11.96
CA LEU A 300 11.25 24.05 -10.91
C LEU A 300 11.78 25.47 -10.71
N GLY A 301 11.92 26.24 -11.79
CA GLY A 301 12.32 27.65 -11.73
C GLY A 301 11.35 28.54 -10.93
N LEU A 302 10.10 28.12 -10.71
CA LEU A 302 9.16 28.86 -9.87
C LEU A 302 9.53 28.81 -8.38
N ILE A 303 10.27 27.79 -7.93
CA ILE A 303 10.70 27.63 -6.53
C ILE A 303 11.57 28.82 -6.09
N THR A 304 12.38 29.35 -6.99
CA THR A 304 13.25 30.51 -6.73
C THR A 304 12.52 31.85 -6.86
N THR A 305 11.20 31.84 -7.04
CA THR A 305 10.38 33.05 -7.20
C THR A 305 9.38 33.19 -6.06
N SER A 306 8.89 34.41 -5.83
CA SER A 306 7.83 34.68 -4.87
C SER A 306 6.48 34.04 -5.21
N VAL A 307 6.34 33.42 -6.39
CA VAL A 307 5.09 32.78 -6.85
C VAL A 307 4.76 31.52 -6.04
N VAL A 308 5.77 30.83 -5.50
CA VAL A 308 5.59 29.60 -4.72
C VAL A 308 5.71 29.86 -3.21
N THR A 309 6.47 30.89 -2.80
CA THR A 309 6.84 31.14 -1.40
C THR A 309 5.99 32.20 -0.67
N ALA A 310 5.07 32.87 -1.35
CA ALA A 310 4.18 33.89 -0.78
C ALA A 310 2.76 33.34 -0.69
#